data_AF-A0A928N8U1-F1
#
_entry.id   AF-A0A928N8U1-F1
#
_cell.length_a   1.000
_cell.length_b   1.000
_cell.length_c   1.000
_cell.angle_alpha   90.00
_cell.angle_beta   90.00
_cell.angle_gamma   90.00
#
_symmetry.space_group_name_H-M   'P 1'
#
loop_
_entity.id
_entity.type
_entity.pdbx_description
1 polymer ?
#
loop_
_entity_poly.entity_id
_entity_poly.type
_entity_poly.pdbx_seq_one_letter_code
_entity_poly.pdbx_strand_id
1 'polypeptide(L)' 'MPFDVAYDVGGNYLSPGFVDIHVHGALGYRFGDGTEEALCTIAALHAKHGTTVLLPALSAMTTENM' A
#
# COMPACT_ATOMS: atom_id res chain seq x y z
N MET A 1 -23.00 -11.68 -21.38
CA MET A 1 -21.67 -11.15 -21.74
C MET A 1 -20.66 -11.64 -20.70
N PRO A 2 -19.36 -11.81 -20.97
CA PRO A 2 -18.39 -12.38 -20.02
C PRO A 2 -18.15 -11.55 -18.73
N PHE A 3 -18.99 -10.54 -18.46
CA PHE A 3 -18.92 -9.64 -17.32
C PHE A 3 -20.17 -9.69 -16.43
N ASP A 4 -21.04 -10.70 -16.60
CA ASP A 4 -22.32 -10.80 -15.87
C ASP A 4 -22.16 -11.33 -14.42
N VAL A 5 -20.94 -11.30 -13.85
CA VAL A 5 -20.72 -11.68 -12.45
C VAL A 5 -20.99 -10.46 -11.56
N ALA A 6 -22.03 -10.54 -10.75
CA ALA A 6 -22.39 -9.53 -9.76
C ALA A 6 -21.94 -9.95 -8.36
N TYR A 7 -21.46 -8.99 -7.57
CA TYR A 7 -21.11 -9.16 -6.17
C TYR A 7 -21.97 -8.23 -5.31
N ASP A 8 -22.67 -8.78 -4.31
CA ASP A 8 -23.39 -7.99 -3.31
C ASP A 8 -22.42 -7.45 -2.26
N VAL A 9 -22.34 -6.12 -2.16
CA VAL A 9 -21.46 -5.41 -1.22
C VAL A 9 -22.17 -5.04 0.09
N GLY A 10 -23.40 -5.49 0.33
CA GLY A 10 -24.09 -5.37 1.61
C GLY A 10 -24.40 -3.93 2.04
N GLY A 11 -24.76 -3.06 1.09
CA GLY A 11 -25.05 -1.64 1.36
C GLY A 11 -23.83 -0.78 1.71
N ASN A 12 -22.61 -1.33 1.60
CA ASN A 12 -21.37 -0.59 1.82
C ASN A 12 -21.00 0.29 0.61
N TYR A 13 -20.02 1.16 0.83
CA TYR A 13 -19.43 1.97 -0.24
C TYR A 13 -18.42 1.17 -1.06
N LEU A 14 -18.49 1.35 -2.38
CA LEU A 14 -17.47 0.91 -3.32
C LEU A 14 -16.82 2.16 -3.93
N SER A 15 -15.49 2.23 -3.84
CA SER A 15 -14.68 3.27 -4.48
C SER A 15 -13.54 2.62 -5.26
N PRO A 16 -12.92 3.35 -6.21
CA PRO A 16 -11.57 3.02 -6.62
C PRO A 16 -10.64 2.95 -5.40
N GLY A 17 -9.60 2.13 -5.48
CA GLY A 17 -8.57 2.10 -4.45
C GLY A 17 -7.83 3.43 -4.36
N PHE A 18 -7.40 3.79 -3.16
CA PHE A 18 -6.68 5.04 -2.92
C PHE A 18 -5.27 5.00 -3.51
N VAL A 19 -4.77 6.19 -3.85
CA VAL A 19 -3.40 6.45 -4.26
C VAL A 19 -2.74 7.28 -3.18
N ASP A 20 -1.82 6.68 -2.42
CA ASP A 20 -1.06 7.39 -1.41
C ASP A 20 0.23 7.92 -2.04
N ILE A 21 0.32 9.25 -2.15
CA ILE A 21 1.44 9.92 -2.79
C ILE A 21 2.60 10.23 -1.83
N HIS A 22 2.44 9.95 -0.53
CA HIS A 22 3.43 10.30 0.47
C HIS A 22 3.35 9.40 1.72
N VAL A 23 4.21 8.37 1.74
CA VAL A 23 4.32 7.45 2.88
C VAL A 23 5.76 6.97 3.07
N HIS A 24 6.21 6.91 4.32
CA HIS A 24 7.59 6.51 4.66
C HIS A 24 7.75 5.01 4.94
N GLY A 25 6.69 4.33 5.35
CA GLY A 25 6.74 2.93 5.79
C GLY A 25 5.51 2.52 6.60
N ALA A 26 5.56 1.33 7.19
CA ALA A 26 4.49 0.74 7.98
C ALA A 26 5.01 -0.45 8.82
N LEU A 27 4.35 -0.71 9.96
CA LEU A 27 4.63 -1.85 10.86
C LEU A 27 6.12 -1.97 11.27
N GLY A 28 6.80 -0.84 11.43
CA GLY A 28 8.22 -0.80 11.80
C GLY A 28 9.20 -0.93 10.63
N TYR A 29 8.72 -1.27 9.43
CA TYR A 29 9.50 -1.25 8.19
C TYR A 29 9.44 0.10 7.50
N ARG A 30 10.51 0.45 6.78
CA ARG A 30 10.62 1.65 5.94
C ARG A 30 10.85 1.20 4.49
N PHE A 31 10.46 2.04 3.53
CA PHE A 31 10.81 1.77 2.13
C PHE A 31 12.33 1.78 1.87
N GLY A 32 13.09 2.46 2.73
CA GLY A 32 14.55 2.48 2.70
C GLY A 32 15.20 1.13 2.98
N ASP A 33 14.56 0.27 3.79
CA ASP A 33 15.11 -1.03 4.18
C ASP A 33 15.34 -1.94 2.95
N GLY A 34 14.63 -1.68 1.83
CA GLY A 34 14.91 -2.25 0.52
C GLY A 34 14.66 -3.76 0.39
N THR A 35 14.14 -4.43 1.42
CA THR A 35 13.85 -5.87 1.40
C THR A 35 12.46 -6.17 0.84
N GLU A 36 12.30 -7.32 0.19
CA GLU A 36 10.99 -7.79 -0.28
C GLU A 36 10.00 -7.92 0.88
N GLU A 37 10.46 -8.38 2.05
CA GLU A 37 9.63 -8.49 3.25
C GLU A 37 9.11 -7.12 3.71
N ALA A 38 9.97 -6.10 3.76
CA ALA A 38 9.58 -4.74 4.13
C ALA A 38 8.54 -4.20 3.13
N LEU A 39 8.84 -4.28 1.83
CA LEU A 39 7.96 -3.78 0.77
C LEU A 39 6.59 -4.49 0.77
N CYS A 40 6.56 -5.81 0.88
CA CYS A 40 5.33 -6.59 0.92
C CYS A 40 4.52 -6.32 2.19
N THR A 41 5.18 -6.20 3.34
CA THR A 41 4.51 -5.90 4.62
C THR A 41 3.87 -4.52 4.59
N ILE A 42 4.59 -3.51 4.07
CA ILE A 42 4.07 -2.15 3.92
C ILE A 42 2.85 -2.14 2.98
N ALA A 43 2.97 -2.76 1.80
CA ALA A 43 1.89 -2.82 0.81
C ALA A 43 0.65 -3.55 1.34
N ALA A 44 0.84 -4.68 2.04
CA ALA A 44 -0.26 -5.46 2.60
C ALA A 44 -1.04 -4.68 3.68
N LEU A 45 -0.36 -3.88 4.52
CA LEU A 45 -1.04 -3.01 5.48
C LEU A 45 -1.90 -1.97 4.75
N HIS A 46 -1.34 -1.29 3.75
CA HIS A 46 -2.04 -0.21 3.03
C HIS A 46 -3.24 -0.74 2.23
N ALA A 47 -3.08 -1.92 1.61
CA ALA A 47 -4.17 -2.60 0.92
C ALA A 47 -5.35 -2.94 1.86
N LYS A 48 -5.07 -3.36 3.10
CA LYS A 48 -6.11 -3.60 4.12
C LYS A 48 -6.92 -2.34 4.46
N HIS A 49 -6.39 -1.15 4.19
CA HIS A 49 -7.03 0.13 4.45
C HIS A 49 -7.51 0.85 3.17
N GLY A 50 -7.53 0.14 2.04
CA GLY A 50 -8.09 0.63 0.77
C GLY A 50 -7.10 1.32 -0.15
N THR A 51 -5.82 1.44 0.20
CA THR A 51 -4.79 1.99 -0.69
C THR A 51 -4.25 0.92 -1.62
N THR A 52 -4.38 1.13 -2.93
CA THR A 52 -3.95 0.18 -3.96
C THR A 52 -2.71 0.63 -4.72
N VAL A 53 -2.31 1.91 -4.59
CA VAL A 53 -1.10 2.47 -5.19
C VAL A 53 -0.35 3.29 -4.15
N LEU A 54 0.95 3.09 -4.08
CA LEU A 54 1.85 3.79 -3.16
C LEU A 54 2.94 4.49 -3.99
N LEU A 55 3.20 5.76 -3.68
CA LEU A 55 4.41 6.47 -4.08
C LEU A 55 5.31 6.63 -2.84
N PRO A 56 6.31 5.74 -2.67
CA PRO A 56 7.19 5.76 -1.51
C PRO A 56 7.91 7.11 -1.34
N ALA A 57 7.86 7.66 -0.13
CA ALA A 57 8.64 8.84 0.26
C ALA A 57 9.86 8.39 1.09
N LEU A 58 11.06 8.60 0.56
CA LEU A 58 12.30 8.34 1.30
C LEU A 58 12.72 9.59 2.08
N SER A 59 12.99 9.42 3.37
CA SER A 59 13.69 10.44 4.15
C SER A 59 15.17 10.44 3.78
N ALA A 60 15.83 11.59 3.83
CA ALA A 60 17.28 11.66 3.67
C ALA A 60 17.98 10.83 4.76
N MET A 61 18.88 9.93 4.36
CA MET A 61 19.68 9.10 5.25
C MET A 61 21.02 8.76 4.58
N THR A 62 22.01 8.38 5.38
CA THR A 62 23.27 7.80 4.89
C THR A 62 23.05 6.34 4.51
N THR A 63 23.94 5.78 3.70
CA THR A 63 23.94 4.35 3.36
C THR A 63 24.13 3.43 4.56
N GLU A 64 24.76 3.91 5.63
CA GLU A 64 24.92 3.15 6.89
C GLU A 64 23.61 3.05 7.70
N ASN A 65 22.68 3.99 7.47
CA ASN A 65 21.40 4.09 8.16
C ASN A 65 20.20 3.67 7.27
N MET A 66 20.52 3.08 6.12
CA MET A 66 19.59 2.40 5.22
C MET A 66 19.45 0.96 5.66
#